data_AF-A0A9X7GDP6-F1
#
_entry.id   AF-A0A9X7GDP6-F1
#
_cell.length_a   1.000
_cell.length_b   1.000
_cell.length_c   1.000
_cell.angle_alpha   90.00
_cell.angle_beta   90.00
_cell.angle_gamma   90.00
#
_symmetry.space_group_name_H-M   'P 1'
#
loop_
_entity.id
_entity.type
_entity.pdbx_description
1 polymer ?
#
loop_
_entity_poly.entity_id
_entity_poly.type
_entity_poly.pdbx_seq_one_letter_code
_entity_poly.pdbx_strand_id
1 'polypeptide(L)'
;MVFGEPLRKNISQDIFDINIKTSSIDAEVITEVILSGKADDIVDQKKQLAQTANKLYSKYIPGMMPVGHPLSFYRWLPILTQFNALRLKTDLKKLVV
;
A
#
# COMPACT_ATOMS: atom_id res chain seq x y z
N MET A 1 -10.31 -18.31 -7.62
CA MET A 1 -10.17 -17.73 -6.27
C MET A 1 -9.16 -18.55 -5.48
N VAL A 2 -8.28 -17.91 -4.72
CA VAL A 2 -7.30 -18.62 -3.89
C VAL A 2 -7.81 -18.62 -2.45
N PHE A 3 -8.32 -19.75 -2.01
CA PHE A 3 -8.72 -20.03 -0.64
C PHE A 3 -8.30 -21.46 -0.30
N GLY A 4 -8.12 -21.76 0.98
CA GLY A 4 -7.84 -23.11 1.42
C GLY A 4 -9.02 -24.06 1.10
N GLU A 5 -8.72 -25.31 0.78
CA GLU A 5 -9.74 -26.36 0.52
C GLU A 5 -10.87 -26.42 1.57
N PRO A 6 -10.63 -26.25 2.88
CA PRO A 6 -11.70 -26.25 3.87
C PRO A 6 -12.79 -25.18 3.63
N LEU A 7 -12.45 -24.08 2.96
CA LEU A 7 -13.37 -22.97 2.69
C LEU A 7 -14.07 -23.09 1.33
N ARG A 8 -13.63 -24.03 0.49
CA ARG A 8 -14.06 -24.11 -0.92
C ARG A 8 -15.56 -24.30 -1.06
N LYS A 9 -16.15 -25.22 -0.29
CA LYS A 9 -17.57 -25.52 -0.36
C LYS A 9 -18.41 -24.30 0.01
N ASN A 10 -18.10 -23.69 1.14
CA ASN A 10 -18.87 -22.55 1.67
C ASN A 10 -18.76 -21.35 0.73
N ILE A 11 -17.55 -20.99 0.30
CA ILE A 11 -17.34 -19.87 -0.62
C ILE A 11 -18.06 -20.10 -1.96
N SER A 12 -18.03 -21.33 -2.50
CA SER A 12 -18.68 -21.61 -3.79
C SER A 12 -20.21 -21.55 -3.73
N GLN A 13 -20.79 -21.85 -2.56
CA GLN A 13 -22.24 -21.75 -2.36
C GLN A 13 -22.67 -20.30 -2.17
N ASP A 14 -21.92 -19.54 -1.37
CA ASP A 14 -22.31 -18.19 -0.98
C ASP A 14 -21.96 -17.12 -2.03
N ILE A 15 -21.05 -17.40 -2.97
CA ILE A 15 -20.58 -16.41 -3.96
C ILE A 15 -21.70 -15.83 -4.84
N PHE A 16 -22.77 -16.60 -5.05
CA PHE A 16 -23.91 -16.18 -5.84
C PHE A 16 -24.90 -15.29 -5.06
N ASP A 17 -24.84 -15.33 -3.73
CA ASP A 17 -25.70 -14.53 -2.84
C ASP A 17 -24.97 -13.28 -2.29
N ILE A 18 -23.66 -13.17 -2.51
CA ILE A 18 -22.86 -12.02 -2.07
C ILE A 18 -23.01 -10.87 -3.07
N ASN A 19 -23.42 -9.70 -2.57
CA ASN A 19 -23.37 -8.46 -3.34
C ASN A 19 -21.89 -8.04 -3.57
N ILE A 20 -21.39 -8.31 -4.77
CA ILE A 20 -20.03 -7.90 -5.17
C ILE A 20 -20.04 -6.38 -5.37
N LYS A 21 -19.28 -5.67 -4.53
CA LYS A 21 -19.18 -4.20 -4.61
C LYS A 21 -18.38 -3.69 -5.82
N THR A 22 -17.65 -4.59 -6.47
CA THR A 22 -16.89 -4.29 -7.69
C THR A 22 -17.85 -4.30 -8.88
N SER A 23 -17.93 -3.20 -9.62
CA SER A 23 -18.76 -3.14 -10.82
C SER A 23 -18.20 -4.05 -11.93
N SER A 24 -19.05 -4.46 -12.87
CA SER A 24 -18.61 -5.28 -14.02
C SER A 24 -17.58 -4.54 -14.88
N ILE A 25 -17.71 -3.22 -15.01
CA ILE A 25 -16.74 -2.38 -15.72
C ILE A 25 -15.39 -2.34 -15.00
N ASP A 26 -15.37 -2.19 -13.67
CA ASP A 26 -14.10 -2.23 -12.92
C ASP A 26 -13.42 -3.59 -13.08
N ALA A 27 -14.19 -4.68 -13.10
CA ALA A 27 -13.67 -6.02 -13.32
C ALA A 27 -13.07 -6.19 -14.72
N GLU A 28 -13.74 -5.69 -15.76
CA GLU A 28 -13.24 -5.72 -17.14
C GLU A 28 -11.96 -4.88 -17.30
N VAL A 29 -11.94 -3.66 -16.75
CA VAL A 29 -10.77 -2.78 -16.77
C VAL A 29 -9.57 -3.44 -16.08
N ILE A 30 -9.76 -3.99 -14.87
CA ILE A 30 -8.69 -4.68 -14.15
C ILE A 30 -8.21 -5.92 -14.92
N THR A 31 -9.14 -6.66 -15.54
CA THR A 31 -8.81 -7.85 -16.33
C THR A 31 -7.92 -7.47 -17.51
N GLU A 32 -8.27 -6.45 -18.28
CA GLU A 32 -7.45 -6.00 -19.42
C GLU A 32 -6.09 -5.47 -18.96
N VAL A 33 -6.03 -4.73 -17.84
CA VAL A 33 -4.75 -4.28 -17.26
C VAL A 33 -3.84 -5.45 -16.89
N ILE A 34 -4.41 -6.58 -16.43
CA ILE A 34 -3.64 -7.80 -16.14
C ILE A 34 -3.22 -8.51 -17.44
N LEU A 35 -4.16 -8.76 -18.36
CA LEU A 35 -3.90 -9.53 -19.58
C LEU A 35 -2.93 -8.82 -20.54
N SER A 36 -2.99 -7.50 -20.61
CA SER A 36 -2.06 -6.68 -21.41
C SER A 36 -0.63 -6.61 -20.84
N GLY A 37 -0.39 -7.15 -19.63
CA GLY A 37 0.88 -7.01 -18.91
C GLY A 37 1.08 -5.65 -18.25
N LYS A 38 0.13 -4.71 -18.39
CA LYS A 38 0.24 -3.36 -17.81
C LYS A 38 0.27 -3.37 -16.28
N ALA A 39 -0.31 -4.38 -15.65
CA ALA A 39 -0.24 -4.60 -14.22
C ALA A 39 1.22 -4.70 -13.73
N ASP A 40 2.08 -5.41 -14.47
CA ASP A 40 3.49 -5.60 -14.10
C ASP A 40 4.27 -4.28 -14.21
N ASP A 41 4.06 -3.52 -15.30
CA ASP A 41 4.60 -2.16 -15.45
C ASP A 41 4.25 -1.27 -14.25
N ILE A 42 2.97 -1.27 -13.84
CA ILE A 42 2.47 -0.47 -12.72
C ILE A 42 3.13 -0.93 -11.42
N VAL A 43 3.24 -2.24 -11.21
CA VAL A 43 3.88 -2.81 -10.03
C VAL A 43 5.35 -2.40 -9.97
N ASP A 44 6.09 -2.50 -11.06
CA ASP A 44 7.50 -2.14 -11.10
C ASP A 44 7.73 -0.65 -10.89
N GLN A 45 6.89 0.20 -11.48
CA GLN A 45 6.91 1.64 -11.19
C GLN A 45 6.66 1.91 -9.70
N LYS A 46 5.66 1.26 -9.10
CA LYS A 46 5.37 1.40 -7.65
C LYS A 46 6.55 0.94 -6.79
N LYS A 47 7.24 -0.14 -7.17
CA LYS A 47 8.45 -0.59 -6.48
C LYS A 47 9.56 0.46 -6.55
N GLN A 48 9.83 1.02 -7.73
CA GLN A 48 10.86 2.07 -7.90
C GLN A 48 10.55 3.32 -7.07
N LEU A 49 9.29 3.74 -7.05
CA LEU A 49 8.84 4.87 -6.22
C LEU A 49 9.02 4.56 -4.72
N ALA A 50 8.63 3.37 -4.27
CA ALA A 50 8.80 2.96 -2.87
C ALA A 50 10.28 2.94 -2.47
N GLN A 51 11.17 2.41 -3.33
CA GLN A 51 12.62 2.42 -3.09
C GLN A 51 13.16 3.84 -2.99
N THR A 52 12.73 4.73 -3.89
CA THR A 52 13.16 6.13 -3.90
C THR A 52 12.72 6.86 -2.63
N ALA A 53 11.46 6.71 -2.23
CA ALA A 53 10.94 7.29 -0.99
C ALA A 53 11.68 6.75 0.24
N ASN A 54 11.95 5.44 0.28
CA ASN A 54 12.67 4.81 1.37
C ASN A 54 14.14 5.29 1.45
N LYS A 55 14.81 5.49 0.31
CA LYS A 55 16.16 6.10 0.27
C LYS A 55 16.15 7.53 0.81
N LEU A 56 15.14 8.33 0.46
CA LEU A 56 14.99 9.70 0.99
C LEU A 56 14.79 9.66 2.51
N TYR A 57 13.92 8.79 3.00
CA TYR A 57 13.72 8.62 4.43
C TYR A 57 15.04 8.30 5.16
N SER A 58 15.80 7.32 4.69
CA SER A 58 17.09 6.95 5.29
C SER A 58 18.13 8.07 5.23
N LYS A 59 18.09 8.92 4.19
CA LYS A 59 18.99 10.06 4.04
C LYS A 59 18.69 11.19 5.04
N TYR A 60 17.41 11.51 5.25
CA TYR A 60 17.00 12.66 6.05
C TYR A 60 16.72 12.33 7.51
N ILE A 61 16.45 11.06 7.84
CA ILE A 61 16.19 10.61 9.21
C ILE A 61 17.23 9.57 9.60
N PRO A 62 18.50 9.99 9.77
CA PRO A 62 19.57 9.09 10.16
C PRO A 62 19.41 8.65 11.62
N GLY A 63 19.92 7.47 11.96
CA GLY A 63 19.96 6.97 13.35
C GLY A 63 18.95 5.88 13.69
N MET A 64 18.03 5.53 12.79
CA MET A 64 17.25 4.30 12.86
C MET A 64 17.71 3.33 11.76
N MET A 65 18.01 2.08 12.13
CA MET A 65 18.06 1.03 11.12
C MET A 65 16.69 0.94 10.45
N PRO A 66 16.61 0.87 9.11
CA PRO A 66 15.32 0.77 8.43
C PRO A 66 14.62 -0.51 8.87
N VAL A 67 13.65 -0.37 9.79
CA VAL A 67 12.80 -1.48 10.22
C VAL A 67 11.75 -1.73 9.14
N GLY A 68 11.65 -2.99 8.69
CA GLY A 68 10.65 -3.42 7.71
C GLY A 68 11.18 -3.58 6.28
N HIS A 69 10.29 -3.97 5.38
CA HIS A 69 10.63 -4.37 4.02
C HIS A 69 11.24 -3.21 3.18
N PRO A 70 12.22 -3.47 2.28
CA PRO A 70 12.81 -2.43 1.42
C PRO A 70 11.81 -1.73 0.49
N LEU A 71 10.69 -2.40 0.18
CA LEU A 71 9.59 -1.89 -0.64
C LEU A 71 8.37 -1.44 0.19
N SER A 72 8.52 -1.24 1.50
CA SER A 72 7.42 -0.70 2.31
C SER A 72 6.97 0.67 1.78
N PHE A 73 5.66 0.86 1.66
CA PHE A 73 5.05 2.14 1.26
C PHE A 73 4.92 3.14 2.42
N TYR A 74 5.35 2.75 3.63
CA TYR A 74 5.34 3.60 4.82
C TYR A 74 6.58 3.34 5.67
N ARG A 75 6.95 4.34 6.47
CA ARG A 75 8.00 4.27 7.48
C ARG A 75 7.52 4.91 8.77
N TRP A 76 7.94 4.36 9.89
CA TRP A 76 7.70 4.96 11.19
C TRP A 76 8.55 6.21 11.33
N LEU A 77 7.95 7.34 11.71
CA LEU A 77 8.67 8.55 12.03
C LEU A 77 8.91 8.58 13.55
N PRO A 78 10.14 8.43 14.05
CA PRO A 78 10.39 8.56 15.48
C PRO A 78 10.15 10.02 15.89
N ILE A 79 9.21 10.21 16.82
CA ILE A 79 8.99 11.51 17.45
C ILE A 79 9.82 11.49 18.73
N LEU A 80 10.83 12.37 18.81
CA LEU A 80 11.57 12.58 20.05
C LEU A 80 10.56 12.96 21.14
N THR A 81 10.64 12.31 22.29
CA THR A 81 9.67 12.39 23.41
C THR A 81 9.36 13.80 23.90
N GLN A 82 10.18 14.79 23.53
CA GLN A 82 9.97 16.20 23.79
C GLN A 82 8.89 16.87 22.91
N PHE A 83 8.39 16.22 21.86
CA PHE A 83 7.36 16.77 20.97
C PHE A 83 6.04 15.99 21.07
N ASN A 84 4.94 16.71 21.31
CA ASN A 84 3.59 16.15 21.17
C ASN A 84 3.26 15.93 19.68
N ALA A 85 2.80 14.74 19.32
CA ALA A 85 2.43 14.38 17.95
C ALA A 85 1.41 15.36 17.30
N LEU A 86 0.49 15.92 18.09
CA LEU A 86 -0.49 16.90 17.61
C LEU A 86 0.17 18.22 17.20
N ARG A 87 1.16 18.68 17.98
CA ARG A 87 1.92 19.89 17.69
C ARG A 87 2.77 19.70 16.42
N LEU A 88 3.46 18.57 16.32
CA LEU A 88 4.23 18.21 15.12
C LEU A 88 3.37 18.22 13.86
N LYS A 89 2.18 17.61 13.91
CA LYS A 89 1.23 17.61 12.79
C LYS A 89 0.81 19.02 12.38
N THR A 90 0.61 19.90 13.37
CA THR A 90 0.18 21.28 13.14
C THR A 90 1.30 22.10 12.50
N ASP A 91 2.54 21.94 12.96
CA ASP A 91 3.70 22.66 12.45
C ASP A 91 4.05 22.21 11.02
N LEU A 92 4.00 20.90 10.74
CA LEU A 92 4.19 20.37 9.39
C LEU A 92 3.15 20.90 8.39
N LYS A 93 1.88 21.04 8.81
CA LYS A 93 0.84 21.62 7.95
C LYS A 93 1.11 23.07 7.56
N LYS A 94 1.82 23.83 8.40
CA LYS A 94 2.17 25.24 8.11
C LYS A 94 3.37 25.37 7.18
N LEU A 95 4.19 24.33 7.04
CA LEU A 95 5.38 24.32 6.18
C LEU A 95 5.06 23.93 4.73
N VAL A 96 3.90 23.33 4.48
CA VAL A 96 3.39 23.04 3.14
C VAL A 96 2.48 24.20 2.71
N VAL A 97 3.10 25.32 2.34
CA VAL A 97 2.45 26.42 1.60
C VAL A 97 2.99 26.42 0.18
#